data_AF-A0A0M9ZIM4-F1
#
_entry.id   AF-A0A0M9ZIM4-F1
#
_cell.length_a   1.000
_cell.length_b   1.000
_cell.length_c   1.000
_cell.angle_alpha   90.00
_cell.angle_beta   90.00
_cell.angle_gamma   90.00
#
_symmetry.space_group_name_H-M   'P 1'
#
loop_
_entity.id
_entity.type
_entity.pdbx_description
1 polymer ?
#
loop_
_entity_poly.entity_id
_entity_poly.type
_entity_poly.pdbx_seq_one_letter_code
_entity_poly.pdbx_strand_id
1 'polypeptide(L)'
;TVPVAGTAPAVKLVEGHAEGEGSPRVVIVPVTSVNTADYQVTGAELKGRVGETVPRKGELTNAGPAWIMATLGDPTVRVMIMLPAGTSVVKTPGFCKPTG
;
A
#
# COMPACT_ATOMS: atom_id res chain seq x y z
N THR A 1 7.50 -29.00 -6.91
CA THR A 1 6.08 -29.05 -7.33
C THR A 1 6.04 -29.04 -8.85
N VAL A 2 5.14 -29.82 -9.46
CA VAL A 2 5.01 -29.85 -10.92
C VAL A 2 4.33 -28.55 -11.38
N PRO A 3 4.83 -27.82 -12.39
CA PRO A 3 4.16 -26.64 -12.91
C PRO A 3 2.74 -26.97 -13.37
N VAL A 4 1.76 -26.19 -12.91
CA VAL A 4 0.36 -26.32 -13.36
C VAL A 4 0.17 -25.47 -14.60
N ALA A 5 -0.38 -26.05 -15.65
CA ALA A 5 -0.69 -25.32 -16.88
C ALA A 5 -1.79 -24.28 -16.64
N GLY A 6 -1.58 -23.06 -17.12
CA GLY A 6 -2.61 -22.02 -17.09
C GLY A 6 -3.81 -22.39 -17.94
N THR A 7 -5.00 -21.98 -17.52
CA THR A 7 -6.28 -22.21 -18.22
C THR A 7 -6.59 -21.15 -19.29
N ALA A 8 -5.72 -20.17 -19.47
CA ALA A 8 -5.88 -19.13 -20.48
C ALA A 8 -5.70 -19.71 -21.91
N PRO A 9 -6.35 -19.12 -22.93
CA PRO A 9 -6.13 -19.49 -24.33
C PRO A 9 -4.66 -19.44 -24.72
N ALA A 10 -4.24 -20.36 -25.59
CA ALA A 10 -2.89 -20.36 -26.13
C ALA A 10 -2.63 -19.05 -26.89
N VAL A 11 -1.59 -18.32 -26.48
CA VAL A 11 -1.16 -17.10 -27.15
C VAL A 11 -0.16 -17.44 -28.26
N LYS A 12 -0.32 -16.84 -29.44
CA LYS A 12 0.66 -16.87 -30.52
C LYS A 12 1.33 -15.51 -30.58
N LEU A 13 2.65 -15.48 -30.39
CA LEU A 13 3.43 -14.25 -30.56
C LEU A 13 3.43 -13.87 -32.05
N VAL A 14 3.06 -12.63 -32.32
CA VAL A 14 3.18 -11.99 -33.64
C VAL A 14 3.98 -10.71 -33.46
N GLU A 15 4.86 -10.39 -34.41
CA GLU A 15 5.57 -9.11 -34.38
C GLU A 15 4.56 -7.96 -34.50
N GLY A 16 4.55 -7.08 -33.50
CA GLY A 16 3.76 -5.86 -33.48
C GLY A 16 4.67 -4.64 -33.66
N HIS A 17 4.10 -3.52 -34.10
CA HIS A 17 4.81 -2.24 -34.09
C HIS A 17 5.22 -1.91 -32.65
N ALA A 18 6.47 -1.51 -32.46
CA ALA A 18 7.04 -1.25 -31.14
C ALA A 18 6.44 0.03 -30.54
N GLU A 19 5.32 -0.08 -29.85
CA GLU A 19 4.76 1.02 -29.04
C GLU A 19 5.27 1.00 -27.58
N GLY A 20 6.49 0.50 -27.36
CA GLY A 20 7.07 0.40 -26.02
C GLY A 20 8.60 0.56 -26.00
N GLU A 21 9.12 1.12 -24.91
CA GLU A 21 10.55 1.15 -24.61
C GLU A 21 11.07 -0.27 -24.36
N GLY A 22 11.94 -0.75 -25.25
CA GLY A 22 12.56 -2.05 -25.15
C GLY A 22 13.82 -2.17 -26.01
N SER A 23 14.66 -3.13 -25.68
CA SER A 23 15.84 -3.54 -26.46
C SER A 23 15.68 -4.99 -26.91
N PRO A 24 16.51 -5.50 -27.84
CA PRO A 24 16.52 -6.92 -28.21
C PRO A 24 16.78 -7.87 -27.03
N ARG A 25 17.25 -7.36 -25.88
CA ARG A 25 17.53 -8.15 -24.66
C ARG A 25 16.49 -8.01 -23.56
N VAL A 26 15.69 -6.95 -23.56
CA VAL A 26 14.73 -6.62 -22.49
C VAL A 26 13.55 -5.91 -23.09
N VAL A 27 12.34 -6.40 -22.82
CA VAL A 27 11.10 -5.69 -23.12
C VAL A 27 10.36 -5.44 -21.81
N ILE A 28 9.88 -4.20 -21.62
CA ILE A 28 9.01 -3.85 -20.49
C ILE A 28 7.58 -4.02 -20.96
N VAL A 29 6.82 -4.92 -20.33
CA VAL A 29 5.42 -5.18 -20.67
C VAL A 29 4.56 -4.86 -19.46
N PRO A 30 3.57 -3.95 -19.57
CA PRO A 30 2.62 -3.73 -18.50
C PRO A 30 1.75 -4.97 -18.31
N VAL A 31 1.65 -5.46 -17.08
CA VAL A 31 0.75 -6.56 -16.72
C VAL A 31 -0.22 -6.06 -15.66
N THR A 32 -1.52 -6.21 -15.91
CA THR A 32 -2.55 -5.96 -14.91
C THR A 32 -2.73 -7.21 -14.05
N SER A 33 -2.67 -7.05 -12.73
CA SER A 33 -2.94 -8.12 -11.78
C SER A 33 -3.88 -7.64 -10.69
N VAL A 34 -4.63 -8.57 -10.09
CA VAL A 34 -5.37 -8.30 -8.85
C VAL A 34 -4.39 -8.45 -7.69
N ASN A 35 -4.02 -7.35 -7.06
CA ASN A 35 -3.16 -7.38 -5.88
C ASN A 35 -4.00 -7.76 -4.65
N THR A 36 -3.60 -8.81 -3.95
CA THR A 36 -4.28 -9.32 -2.75
C THR A 36 -3.62 -8.84 -1.45
N ALA A 37 -2.93 -7.70 -1.46
CA ALA A 37 -2.47 -7.06 -0.24
C ALA A 37 -3.68 -6.67 0.61
N ASP A 38 -3.60 -6.88 1.91
CA ASP A 38 -4.66 -6.56 2.86
C ASP A 38 -4.06 -5.75 4.02
N TYR A 39 -3.89 -4.45 3.79
CA TYR A 39 -3.33 -3.55 4.79
C TYR A 39 -4.39 -3.18 5.82
N GLN A 40 -4.11 -3.49 7.08
CA GLN A 40 -4.99 -3.22 8.22
C GLN A 40 -4.31 -2.26 9.18
N VAL A 41 -5.09 -1.33 9.75
CA VAL A 41 -4.64 -0.47 10.83
C VAL A 41 -5.29 -0.94 12.13
N THR A 42 -4.46 -1.36 13.07
CA THR A 42 -4.90 -1.74 14.41
C THR A 42 -4.43 -0.71 15.44
N GLY A 43 -5.14 -0.61 16.55
CA GLY A 43 -4.80 0.30 17.64
C GLY A 43 -5.59 -0.06 18.90
N ALA A 44 -5.15 0.49 20.03
CA ALA A 44 -5.87 0.33 21.28
C ALA A 44 -7.07 1.28 21.37
N GLU A 45 -8.14 0.82 22.02
CA GLU A 45 -9.17 1.71 22.55
C GLU A 45 -8.63 2.37 23.82
N LEU A 46 -8.58 3.70 23.82
CA LEU A 46 -7.97 4.48 24.89
C LEU A 46 -8.98 5.48 25.44
N LYS A 47 -8.93 5.72 26.76
CA LYS A 47 -9.74 6.72 27.46
C LYS A 47 -8.80 7.66 28.20
N GLY A 48 -9.21 8.92 28.33
CA GLY A 48 -8.47 9.95 29.06
C GLY A 48 -9.41 11.00 29.63
N ARG A 49 -8.89 11.83 30.53
CA ARG A 49 -9.61 12.94 31.15
C ARG A 49 -9.21 14.28 30.51
N VAL A 50 -10.00 15.33 30.75
CA VAL A 50 -9.65 16.69 30.32
C VAL A 50 -8.29 17.09 30.92
N GLY A 51 -7.39 17.58 30.06
CA GLY A 51 -6.02 17.96 30.44
C GLY A 51 -5.01 16.81 30.42
N GLU A 52 -5.46 15.56 30.23
CA GLU A 52 -4.57 14.40 30.14
C GLU A 52 -3.99 14.25 28.73
N THR A 53 -2.71 13.91 28.65
CA THR A 53 -2.08 13.47 27.40
C THR A 53 -2.11 11.95 27.33
N VAL A 54 -2.81 11.43 26.32
CA VAL A 54 -2.95 9.98 26.12
C VAL A 54 -2.01 9.52 24.99
N PRO A 55 -1.02 8.67 25.26
CA PRO A 55 -0.16 8.13 24.22
C PRO A 55 -0.91 7.08 23.40
N ARG A 56 -1.08 7.33 22.10
CA ARG A 56 -1.67 6.37 21.15
C ARG A 56 -0.59 5.71 20.31
N LYS A 57 -0.68 4.39 20.17
CA LYS A 57 0.08 3.60 19.18
C LYS A 57 -0.91 3.00 18.18
N GLY A 58 -0.55 3.07 16.90
CA GLY A 58 -1.22 2.36 15.83
C GLY A 58 -0.21 1.47 15.12
N GLU A 59 -0.66 0.32 14.66
CA GLU A 59 0.14 -0.63 13.90
C GLU A 59 -0.48 -0.79 12.51
N LEU A 60 0.38 -0.85 11.49
CA LEU A 60 0.00 -1.12 10.11
C LEU A 60 0.54 -2.51 9.76
N THR A 61 -0.36 -3.42 9.47
CA THR A 61 -0.02 -4.82 9.16
C THR A 61 -0.55 -5.18 7.78
N ASN A 62 0.19 -5.99 7.03
CA ASN A 62 -0.34 -6.63 5.83
C ASN A 62 -0.77 -8.05 6.18
N ALA A 63 -2.08 -8.29 6.23
CA ALA A 63 -2.66 -9.61 6.49
C ALA A 63 -2.79 -10.46 5.22
N GLY A 64 -2.54 -9.88 4.04
CA GLY A 64 -2.63 -10.53 2.75
C GLY A 64 -1.30 -11.12 2.28
N PRO A 65 -1.33 -12.06 1.32
CA PRO A 65 -0.11 -12.72 0.83
C PRO A 65 0.70 -11.85 -0.15
N ALA A 66 0.13 -10.78 -0.69
CA ALA A 66 0.78 -9.92 -1.68
C ALA A 66 1.25 -8.60 -1.06
N TRP A 67 2.16 -7.90 -1.75
CA TRP A 67 2.72 -6.61 -1.33
C TRP A 67 2.59 -5.60 -2.47
N ILE A 68 2.62 -4.30 -2.16
CA ILE A 68 2.72 -3.25 -3.17
C ILE A 68 4.15 -2.73 -3.19
N MET A 69 4.78 -2.73 -4.36
CA MET A 69 6.07 -2.08 -4.56
C MET A 69 5.85 -0.56 -4.61
N ALA A 70 6.44 0.15 -3.65
CA ALA A 70 6.40 1.61 -3.64
C ALA A 70 7.36 2.16 -4.70
N THR A 71 6.89 3.12 -5.50
CA THR A 71 7.78 3.97 -6.28
C THR A 71 8.48 4.92 -5.33
N LEU A 72 9.78 5.12 -5.50
CA LEU A 72 10.55 6.01 -4.63
C LEU A 72 9.96 7.43 -4.68
N GLY A 73 9.58 7.96 -3.52
CA GLY A 73 8.98 9.29 -3.38
C GLY A 73 7.44 9.30 -3.34
N ASP A 74 6.79 8.22 -3.79
CA ASP A 74 5.33 8.13 -3.83
C ASP A 74 4.79 7.32 -2.65
N PRO A 75 3.94 7.91 -1.80
CA PRO A 75 3.31 7.18 -0.70
C PRO A 75 2.24 6.24 -1.25
N THR A 76 2.49 4.94 -1.16
CA THR A 76 1.57 3.88 -1.57
C THR A 76 0.34 3.77 -0.68
N VAL A 77 0.52 3.96 0.64
CA VAL A 77 -0.54 3.85 1.64
C VAL A 77 -0.53 5.10 2.51
N ARG A 78 -1.70 5.67 2.77
CA ARG A 78 -1.88 6.80 3.69
C ARG A 78 -2.86 6.42 4.78
N VAL A 79 -2.49 6.69 6.02
CA VAL A 79 -3.35 6.49 7.19
C VAL A 79 -3.78 7.86 7.70
N MET A 80 -5.09 8.10 7.70
CA MET A 80 -5.67 9.31 8.28
C MET A 80 -6.10 9.00 9.72
N ILE A 81 -5.62 9.82 10.67
CA ILE A 81 -6.02 9.72 12.08
C ILE A 81 -6.99 10.84 12.37
N MET A 82 -8.24 10.50 12.63
CA MET A 82 -9.24 11.47 13.08
C MET A 82 -9.15 11.64 14.58
N LEU A 83 -9.08 12.89 15.02
CA LEU A 83 -9.04 13.24 16.44
C LEU A 83 -10.47 13.41 16.96
N PRO A 84 -10.78 12.90 18.16
CA PRO A 84 -12.03 13.23 18.83
C PRO A 84 -12.18 14.74 19.02
N ALA A 85 -13.42 15.24 18.93
CA ALA A 85 -13.70 16.66 19.18
C ALA A 85 -13.20 17.09 20.56
N GLY A 86 -12.64 18.31 20.65
CA GLY A 86 -12.07 18.85 21.90
C GLY A 86 -10.70 18.31 22.27
N THR A 87 -10.09 17.46 21.43
CA THR A 87 -8.71 16.98 21.63
C THR A 87 -7.74 17.68 20.67
N SER A 88 -6.47 17.74 21.05
CA SER A 88 -5.39 18.25 20.20
C SER A 88 -4.21 17.28 20.19
N VAL A 89 -3.45 17.32 19.11
CA VAL A 89 -2.21 16.55 19.00
C VAL A 89 -1.07 17.40 19.53
N VAL A 90 -0.43 16.90 20.59
CA VAL A 90 0.70 17.60 21.24
C VAL A 90 2.07 17.09 20.76
N LYS A 91 2.13 15.90 20.15
CA LYS A 91 3.37 15.31 19.61
C LYS A 91 3.06 14.32 18.49
N THR A 92 3.83 14.38 17.41
CA THR A 92 3.76 13.41 16.30
C THR A 92 5.16 12.92 15.91
N PRO A 93 5.25 11.73 15.28
CA PRO A 93 6.40 11.38 14.45
C PRO A 93 6.51 12.33 13.25
N GLY A 94 7.74 12.54 12.73
CA GLY A 94 7.99 13.48 11.62
C GLY A 94 7.31 13.12 10.29
N PHE A 95 6.87 11.88 10.11
CA PHE A 95 6.11 11.43 8.94
C PHE A 95 4.61 11.75 9.00
N CYS A 96 4.09 12.13 10.17
CA CYS A 96 2.70 12.59 10.30
C CYS A 96 2.63 14.10 10.07
N LYS A 97 1.75 14.52 9.15
CA LYS A 97 1.49 15.93 8.88
C LYS A 97 0.02 16.25 9.18
N PRO A 98 -0.27 17.41 9.79
CA PRO A 98 -1.66 17.88 9.90
C PRO A 98 -2.25 18.06 8.50
N THR A 99 -3.53 17.72 8.38
CA THR A 99 -4.33 17.90 7.17
C THR A 99 -5.64 18.56 7.59
N GLY A 100 -5.98 19.68 6.94
CA GLY A 100 -7.01 20.61 7.40
C GLY A 100 -6.45 22.01 7.54
#